data_AF-A0A0G2Z6W1-F1
#
_entry.id   AF-A0A0G2Z6W1-F1
#
_cell.length_a   1.000
_cell.length_b   1.000
_cell.length_c   1.000
_cell.angle_alpha   90.00
_cell.angle_beta   90.00
_cell.angle_gamma   90.00
#
_symmetry.space_group_name_H-M   'P 1'
#
loop_
_entity.id
_entity.type
_entity.pdbx_description
1 polymer ?
#
loop_
_entity_poly.entity_id
_entity_poly.type
_entity_poly.pdbx_seq_one_letter_code
_entity_poly.pdbx_strand_id
1 'polypeptide(L)'
;MVVLYSAVLLGILGLASGLFLAFTASKFAVKEDPRVKLAEVALPGINCGACGFPGCSGFAKAYVEGKVQKEGCIPGKRSGVPEKLEAIMKTSQEKILAVWEESGEDAEKALEKLLSSSGAPQKPASKKPTRPSPEEVAKYKGMLKDNDKAQLIYGALPNIDCGLCGHPGCAAFALKVAAGEEKPEKCVPGMRQNIPDKIIKIEKMSPEEVKKLLNETTGDPKQIKEKLGG
;
A
#
# COMPACT_ATOMS: atom_id res chain seq x y z
N MET A 1 -20.14 44.91 -17.72
CA MET A 1 -19.53 45.60 -16.56
C MET A 1 -19.48 44.73 -15.31
N VAL A 2 -20.60 44.17 -14.85
CA VAL A 2 -20.65 43.34 -13.61
C VAL A 2 -19.61 42.21 -13.60
N VAL A 3 -19.48 41.46 -14.69
CA VAL A 3 -18.48 40.36 -14.79
C VAL A 3 -17.04 40.84 -14.59
N LEU A 4 -16.69 42.00 -15.16
CA LEU A 4 -15.34 42.57 -15.02
C LEU A 4 -15.08 43.02 -13.59
N TYR A 5 -16.05 43.68 -12.95
CA TYR A 5 -15.93 44.09 -11.55
C TYR A 5 -15.83 42.90 -10.59
N SER A 6 -16.62 41.86 -10.80
CA SER A 6 -16.54 40.61 -10.02
C SER A 6 -15.17 39.95 -10.18
N ALA A 7 -14.65 39.87 -11.41
CA ALA A 7 -13.33 39.29 -11.68
C ALA A 7 -12.19 40.08 -11.00
N VAL A 8 -12.23 41.42 -11.10
CA VAL A 8 -11.22 42.29 -10.46
C VAL A 8 -11.29 42.17 -8.93
N LEU A 9 -12.49 42.17 -8.35
CA LEU A 9 -12.67 42.04 -6.90
C LEU A 9 -12.14 40.70 -6.37
N LEU A 10 -12.48 39.59 -7.05
CA LEU A 10 -11.97 38.27 -6.68
C LEU A 10 -10.46 38.16 -6.87
N GLY A 11 -9.90 38.79 -7.91
CA GLY A 11 -8.46 38.85 -8.13
C GLY A 11 -7.73 39.59 -7.00
N ILE A 12 -8.24 40.74 -6.57
CA ILE A 12 -7.68 41.51 -5.46
C ILE A 12 -7.78 40.72 -4.15
N LEU A 13 -8.92 40.11 -3.85
CA LEU A 13 -9.09 39.30 -2.65
C LEU A 13 -8.19 38.07 -2.64
N GLY A 14 -8.03 37.39 -3.78
CA GLY A 14 -7.12 36.27 -3.94
C GLY A 14 -5.67 36.67 -3.70
N LEU A 15 -5.23 37.78 -4.31
CA LEU A 15 -3.88 38.32 -4.11
C LEU A 15 -3.64 38.73 -2.66
N ALA A 16 -4.57 39.48 -2.07
CA ALA A 16 -4.48 39.95 -0.69
C ALA A 16 -4.42 38.78 0.29
N SER A 17 -5.28 37.77 0.10
CA SER A 17 -5.30 36.56 0.92
C SER A 17 -4.02 35.74 0.75
N GLY A 18 -3.51 35.60 -0.47
CA GLY A 18 -2.25 34.91 -0.74
C GLY A 18 -1.04 35.58 -0.08
N LEU A 19 -0.93 36.91 -0.18
CA LEU A 19 0.13 37.68 0.48
C LEU A 19 0.04 37.59 2.01
N PHE A 20 -1.18 37.68 2.55
CA PHE A 20 -1.40 37.54 3.98
C PHE A 20 -0.99 36.15 4.49
N LEU A 21 -1.39 35.07 3.80
CA LEU A 21 -0.99 33.71 4.14
C LEU A 21 0.53 33.53 4.05
N ALA A 22 1.18 34.03 2.99
CA ALA A 22 2.63 33.95 2.85
C ALA A 22 3.38 34.68 3.98
N PHE A 23 2.91 35.86 4.38
CA PHE A 23 3.47 36.60 5.51
C PHE A 23 3.33 35.83 6.82
N THR A 24 2.12 35.30 7.10
CA THR A 24 1.88 34.52 8.32
C THR A 24 2.69 33.23 8.36
N ALA A 25 2.81 32.51 7.24
CA ALA A 25 3.60 31.28 7.15
C ALA A 25 5.08 31.53 7.50
N SER A 26 5.68 32.62 6.98
CA SER A 26 7.07 32.98 7.27
C SER A 26 7.24 33.50 8.71
N LYS A 27 6.31 34.31 9.22
CA LYS A 27 6.44 34.93 10.54
C LYS A 27 6.21 33.95 11.69
N PHE A 28 5.33 32.96 11.48
CA PHE A 28 4.96 31.95 12.47
C PHE A 28 5.52 30.56 12.14
N ALA A 29 6.59 30.50 11.33
CA ALA A 29 7.30 29.26 11.07
C ALA A 29 7.84 28.67 12.40
N VAL A 30 7.20 27.60 12.87
CA VAL A 30 7.64 26.88 14.06
C VAL A 30 8.80 25.97 13.66
N LYS A 31 9.93 26.09 14.35
CA LYS A 31 11.01 25.10 14.24
C LYS A 31 10.52 23.78 14.83
N GLU A 32 10.09 22.86 13.97
CA GLU A 32 9.70 21.51 14.38
C GLU A 32 10.97 20.73 14.79
N ASP A 33 10.88 19.93 15.86
CA ASP A 33 11.96 19.00 16.21
C ASP A 33 12.17 18.04 15.03
N PRO A 34 13.38 17.94 14.44
CA PRO A 34 13.68 17.04 13.33
C PRO A 34 13.29 15.59 13.59
N ARG A 35 13.26 15.15 14.86
CA ARG A 35 12.78 13.82 15.24
C ARG A 35 11.36 13.54 14.77
N VAL A 36 10.49 14.55 14.72
CA VAL A 36 9.10 14.39 14.25
C VAL A 36 9.11 14.02 12.77
N LYS A 37 9.89 14.73 11.95
CA LYS A 37 10.03 14.42 10.52
C LYS A 37 10.66 13.06 10.28
N LEU A 38 11.72 12.73 11.02
CA LEU A 38 12.37 11.42 10.97
C LEU A 38 11.40 10.29 11.36
N ALA A 39 10.62 10.48 12.42
CA ALA A 39 9.62 9.52 12.85
C ALA A 39 8.50 9.39 11.81
N GLU A 40 8.09 10.48 11.16
CA GLU A 40 7.07 10.46 10.11
C GLU A 40 7.50 9.64 8.89
N VAL A 41 8.73 9.84 8.38
CA VAL A 41 9.25 9.05 7.24
C VAL A 41 9.61 7.62 7.62
N ALA A 42 9.80 7.32 8.91
CA ALA A 42 9.93 5.95 9.39
C ALA A 42 8.61 5.16 9.29
N LEU A 43 7.45 5.83 9.21
CA LEU A 43 6.13 5.21 9.15
C LEU A 43 5.76 4.77 7.72
N PRO A 44 4.73 3.91 7.54
CA PRO A 44 4.32 3.44 6.22
C PRO A 44 3.67 4.50 5.30
N GLY A 45 3.38 5.71 5.81
CA GLY A 45 2.77 6.79 5.03
C GLY A 45 1.32 6.56 4.55
N ILE A 46 0.66 5.48 4.98
CA ILE A 46 -0.68 5.11 4.48
C ILE A 46 -1.85 5.89 5.13
N ASN A 47 -1.59 6.67 6.18
CA ASN A 47 -2.59 7.52 6.85
C ASN A 47 -3.90 6.81 7.21
N CYS A 48 -3.83 5.55 7.66
CA CYS A 48 -5.01 4.71 7.89
C CYS A 48 -5.82 4.99 9.17
N GLY A 49 -5.31 5.81 10.09
CA GLY A 49 -6.00 6.15 11.35
C GLY A 49 -6.11 5.03 12.39
N ALA A 50 -5.59 3.82 12.12
CA ALA A 50 -5.73 2.66 13.02
C ALA A 50 -5.08 2.84 14.41
N CYS A 51 -4.19 3.82 14.55
CA CYS A 51 -3.54 4.18 15.82
C CYS A 51 -4.29 5.28 16.60
N GLY A 52 -5.43 5.79 16.12
CA GLY A 52 -6.20 6.85 16.76
C GLY A 52 -5.74 8.28 16.43
N PHE A 53 -4.79 8.45 15.52
CA PHE A 53 -4.31 9.76 15.03
C PHE A 53 -4.79 10.01 13.60
N PRO A 54 -5.04 11.28 13.21
CA PRO A 54 -5.56 11.63 11.88
C PRO A 54 -4.60 11.29 10.72
N GLY A 55 -3.33 11.01 11.01
CA GLY A 55 -2.35 10.62 10.00
C GLY A 55 -1.02 10.20 10.62
N CYS A 56 -0.09 9.78 9.76
CA CYS A 56 1.27 9.38 10.15
C CYS A 56 2.02 10.53 10.84
N SER A 57 1.91 11.76 10.35
CA SER A 57 2.48 12.94 10.99
C SER A 57 1.98 13.15 12.42
N GLY A 58 0.67 12.98 12.65
CA GLY A 58 0.07 13.10 13.98
C GLY A 58 0.58 12.04 14.96
N PHE A 59 0.72 10.80 14.49
CA PHE A 59 1.33 9.72 15.29
C PHE A 59 2.81 10.01 15.59
N ALA A 60 3.58 10.43 14.59
CA ALA A 60 5.00 10.75 14.73
C ALA A 60 5.23 11.84 15.80
N LYS A 61 4.44 12.92 15.74
CA LYS A 61 4.47 13.99 16.75
C LYS A 61 4.13 13.47 18.14
N ALA A 62 3.03 12.71 18.26
CA ALA A 62 2.63 12.15 19.55
C ALA A 62 3.67 11.18 20.14
N TYR A 63 4.37 10.43 19.29
CA TYR A 63 5.43 9.52 19.71
C TYR A 63 6.65 10.29 20.23
N VAL A 64 7.11 11.31 19.51
CA VAL A 64 8.23 12.18 19.95
C VAL A 64 7.88 12.92 21.24
N GLU A 65 6.62 13.31 21.42
CA GLU A 65 6.10 13.90 22.67
C GLU A 65 5.91 12.88 23.81
N GLY A 66 6.19 11.59 23.58
CA GLY A 66 6.07 10.53 24.60
C GLY A 66 4.64 10.11 24.94
N LYS A 67 3.64 10.49 24.13
CA LYS A 67 2.22 10.22 24.35
C LYS A 67 1.79 8.82 23.89
N VAL A 68 2.59 8.15 23.06
CA VAL A 68 2.29 6.82 22.51
C VAL A 68 3.52 5.93 22.48
N GLN A 69 3.29 4.61 22.47
CA GLN A 69 4.35 3.61 22.36
C GLN A 69 4.76 3.37 20.90
N LYS A 70 6.00 2.90 20.70
CA LYS A 70 6.59 2.59 19.37
C LYS A 70 5.80 1.51 18.61
N GLU A 71 5.11 0.62 19.32
CA GLU A 71 4.22 -0.41 18.77
C GLU A 71 2.85 0.12 18.33
N GLY A 72 2.55 1.41 18.53
CA GLY A 72 1.24 2.00 18.23
C GLY A 72 0.87 1.97 16.74
N CYS A 73 1.86 1.93 15.84
CA CYS A 73 1.61 1.78 14.40
C CYS A 73 1.36 0.32 14.02
N ILE A 74 0.09 -0.12 14.11
CA ILE A 74 -0.35 -1.49 13.75
C ILE A 74 0.19 -1.97 12.38
N PRO A 75 0.00 -1.23 11.26
CA PRO A 75 0.52 -1.66 9.96
C PRO A 75 2.05 -1.62 9.86
N GLY A 76 2.71 -0.83 10.70
CA GLY A 76 4.16 -0.66 10.72
C GLY A 76 4.92 -1.75 11.47
N LYS A 77 4.26 -2.51 12.35
CA LYS A 77 4.92 -3.50 13.24
C LYS A 77 5.80 -4.49 12.50
N ARG A 78 5.29 -5.09 11.41
CA ARG A 78 6.04 -6.10 10.64
C ARG A 78 7.13 -5.50 9.74
N SER A 79 7.07 -4.20 9.50
CA SER A 79 7.96 -3.45 8.61
C SER A 79 9.17 -2.84 9.32
N GLY A 80 9.37 -3.17 10.60
CA GLY A 80 10.49 -2.64 11.39
C GLY A 80 10.29 -1.21 11.90
N VAL A 81 9.05 -0.71 11.92
CA VAL A 81 8.76 0.65 12.38
C VAL A 81 9.11 0.85 13.86
N PRO A 82 8.75 -0.05 14.80
CA PRO A 82 9.10 0.11 16.21
C PRO A 82 10.60 0.31 16.45
N GLU A 83 11.44 -0.44 15.74
CA GLU A 83 12.90 -0.40 15.85
C GLU A 83 13.47 0.91 15.30
N LYS A 84 12.94 1.41 14.18
CA LYS A 84 13.34 2.72 13.62
C LYS A 84 12.97 3.86 14.57
N LEU A 85 11.75 3.83 15.10
CA LEU A 85 11.27 4.83 16.06
C LEU A 85 12.09 4.82 17.35
N GLU A 86 12.50 3.64 17.82
CA GLU A 86 13.38 3.51 18.97
C GLU A 86 14.80 4.03 18.68
N ALA A 87 15.35 3.78 17.49
CA ALA A 87 16.66 4.29 17.08
C ALA A 87 16.69 5.83 17.04
N ILE A 88 15.62 6.46 16.54
CA ILE A 88 15.48 7.93 16.52
C ILE A 88 15.47 8.49 17.96
N MET A 89 14.68 7.90 18.85
CA MET A 89 14.55 8.38 20.23
C MET A 89 15.79 8.13 21.09
N LYS A 90 16.54 7.07 20.83
CA LYS A 90 17.82 6.78 21.51
C LYS A 90 18.96 7.69 21.06
N THR A 91 18.82 8.39 19.94
CA THR A 91 19.86 9.27 19.40
C THR A 91 19.84 10.63 20.11
N SER A 92 21.02 11.12 20.50
CA SER A 92 21.15 12.44 21.12
C SER A 92 20.68 13.55 20.18
N GLN A 93 20.14 14.63 20.75
CA GLN A 93 19.60 15.74 19.96
C GLN A 93 20.68 16.39 19.08
N GLU A 94 21.90 16.49 19.58
CA GLU A 94 23.05 17.04 18.85
C GLU A 94 23.36 16.21 17.60
N LYS A 95 23.35 14.87 17.72
CA LYS A 95 23.60 13.97 16.59
C LYS A 95 22.43 14.00 15.58
N ILE A 96 21.18 14.12 16.05
CA ILE A 96 20.02 14.30 15.18
C ILE A 96 20.18 15.58 14.34
N LEU A 97 20.55 16.70 14.98
CA LEU A 97 20.71 17.99 14.30
C LEU A 97 21.86 17.97 13.30
N ALA A 98 23.01 17.40 13.66
CA ALA A 98 24.14 17.27 12.74
C ALA A 98 23.75 16.46 11.49
N VAL A 99 23.10 15.31 11.67
CA VAL A 99 22.65 14.46 10.55
C VAL A 99 21.58 15.18 9.71
N TRP A 100 20.69 15.95 10.35
CA TRP A 100 19.65 16.71 9.67
C TRP A 100 20.22 17.79 8.75
N GLU A 101 21.17 18.60 9.26
CA GLU A 101 21.84 19.64 8.49
C GLU A 101 22.68 19.06 7.34
N GLU A 102 23.45 18.00 7.62
CA GLU A 102 24.25 17.30 6.60
C GLU A 102 23.41 16.66 5.49
N SER A 103 22.13 16.38 5.76
CA SER A 103 21.21 15.81 4.78
C SER A 103 20.47 16.88 3.96
N GLY A 104 20.76 18.16 4.18
CA GLY A 104 20.06 19.27 3.54
C GLY A 104 18.61 19.40 4.00
N GLU A 105 18.35 19.08 5.28
CA GLU A 105 17.01 19.08 5.89
C GLU A 105 16.02 18.10 5.22
N ASP A 106 16.55 17.09 4.52
CA ASP A 106 15.78 16.01 3.92
C ASP A 106 15.62 14.84 4.92
N ALA A 107 14.37 14.56 5.29
CA ALA A 107 14.07 13.58 6.31
C ALA A 107 14.40 12.13 5.91
N GLU A 108 14.27 11.77 4.63
CA GLU A 108 14.52 10.41 4.16
C GLU A 108 16.03 10.11 4.19
N LYS A 109 16.84 11.03 3.65
CA LYS A 109 18.32 10.93 3.69
C LYS A 109 18.85 10.96 5.11
N ALA A 110 18.31 11.85 5.94
CA ALA A 110 18.70 11.95 7.35
C ALA A 110 18.38 10.64 8.10
N LEU A 111 17.21 10.05 7.87
CA LEU A 111 16.85 8.77 8.48
C LEU A 111 17.76 7.64 7.98
N GLU A 112 18.03 7.57 6.68
CA GLU A 112 18.92 6.55 6.11
C GLU A 112 20.33 6.63 6.71
N LYS A 113 20.89 7.84 6.78
CA LYS A 113 22.21 8.09 7.37
C LYS A 113 22.24 7.74 8.86
N LEU A 114 21.20 8.11 9.61
CA LEU A 114 21.06 7.80 11.03
C LEU A 114 21.02 6.28 11.25
N LEU A 115 20.16 5.57 10.51
CA LEU A 115 20.01 4.13 10.62
C LEU A 115 21.30 3.38 10.24
N SER A 116 21.97 3.82 9.17
CA SER A 116 23.26 3.25 8.73
C SER A 116 24.35 3.39 9.79
N SER A 117 24.32 4.47 10.60
CA SER A 117 25.27 4.69 11.69
C SER A 117 24.92 3.93 12.99
N SER A 118 23.71 3.40 13.11
CA SER A 118 23.14 2.87 14.37
C SER A 118 23.20 1.35 14.49
N GLY A 119 23.59 0.63 13.43
CA GLY A 119 23.59 -0.84 13.40
C GLY A 119 22.20 -1.48 13.52
N ALA A 120 21.12 -0.68 13.51
CA ALA A 120 19.76 -1.20 13.54
C ALA A 120 19.50 -2.00 12.25
N PRO A 121 18.95 -3.22 12.34
CA PRO A 121 18.67 -4.02 11.16
C PRO A 121 17.67 -3.26 10.30
N GLN A 122 18.14 -2.78 9.14
CA GLN A 122 17.26 -2.36 8.07
C GLN A 122 16.57 -3.63 7.58
N LYS A 123 15.45 -4.02 8.19
CA LYS A 123 14.55 -4.92 7.49
C LYS A 123 14.04 -4.08 6.31
N PRO A 124 14.45 -4.39 5.06
CA PRO A 124 14.03 -3.60 3.93
C PRO A 124 12.51 -3.53 3.98
N ALA A 125 11.95 -2.34 3.79
CA ALA A 125 10.51 -2.19 3.70
C ALA A 125 10.02 -3.28 2.75
N SER A 126 9.12 -4.15 3.21
CA SER A 126 8.61 -5.24 2.38
C SER A 126 8.14 -4.60 1.09
N LYS A 127 8.74 -4.97 -0.06
CA LYS A 127 8.42 -4.37 -1.35
C LYS A 127 6.89 -4.37 -1.48
N LYS A 128 6.30 -3.18 -1.52
CA LYS A 128 4.86 -3.02 -1.67
C LYS A 128 4.47 -3.83 -2.90
N PRO A 129 3.50 -4.75 -2.83
CA PRO A 129 3.07 -5.47 -4.03
C PRO A 129 2.67 -4.42 -5.05
N THR A 130 3.43 -4.33 -6.14
CA THR A 130 3.14 -3.34 -7.19
C THR A 130 1.84 -3.77 -7.83
N ARG A 131 0.83 -2.89 -7.81
CA ARG A 131 -0.38 -3.14 -8.57
C ARG A 131 0.03 -3.29 -10.05
N PRO A 132 -0.30 -4.41 -10.70
CA PRO A 132 0.09 -4.66 -12.08
C PRO A 132 -0.53 -3.60 -13.00
N SER A 133 0.18 -3.26 -14.07
CA SER A 133 -0.35 -2.37 -15.10
C SER A 133 -1.52 -3.05 -15.85
N PRO A 134 -2.48 -2.27 -16.41
CA PRO A 134 -3.56 -2.84 -17.23
C PRO A 134 -3.06 -3.71 -18.39
N GLU A 135 -1.89 -3.36 -18.95
CA GLU A 135 -1.24 -4.10 -20.04
C GLU A 135 -0.75 -5.48 -19.58
N GLU A 136 -0.11 -5.56 -18.41
CA GLU A 136 0.31 -6.82 -17.82
C GLU A 136 -0.90 -7.71 -17.50
N VAL A 137 -1.97 -7.14 -16.95
CA VAL A 137 -3.21 -7.88 -16.67
C VAL A 137 -3.81 -8.45 -17.97
N ALA A 138 -3.85 -7.65 -19.05
CA ALA A 138 -4.35 -8.09 -20.34
C ALA A 138 -3.51 -9.24 -20.94
N LYS A 139 -2.18 -9.16 -20.82
CA LYS A 139 -1.25 -10.21 -21.25
C LYS A 139 -1.57 -11.56 -20.60
N TYR A 140 -1.70 -11.60 -19.27
CA TYR A 140 -2.00 -12.84 -18.56
C TYR A 140 -3.42 -13.36 -18.84
N LYS A 141 -4.40 -12.47 -19.04
CA LYS A 141 -5.74 -12.89 -19.49
C LYS A 141 -5.71 -13.52 -20.87
N GLY A 142 -4.85 -13.04 -21.76
CA GLY A 142 -4.62 -13.68 -23.06
C GLY A 142 -4.13 -15.12 -22.92
N MET A 143 -3.18 -15.35 -22.01
CA MET A 143 -2.58 -16.66 -21.74
C MET A 143 -3.57 -17.66 -21.09
N LEU A 144 -4.71 -17.21 -20.56
CA LEU A 144 -5.74 -18.13 -20.04
C LEU A 144 -6.43 -18.93 -21.13
N LYS A 145 -6.49 -18.41 -22.36
CA LYS A 145 -7.14 -19.08 -23.49
C LYS A 145 -6.50 -20.42 -23.84
N ASP A 146 -5.24 -20.59 -23.49
CA ASP A 146 -4.46 -21.80 -23.77
C ASP A 146 -4.59 -22.85 -22.65
N ASN A 147 -5.31 -22.55 -21.56
CA ASN A 147 -5.43 -23.44 -20.40
C ASN A 147 -6.82 -23.38 -19.77
N ASP A 148 -7.67 -24.33 -20.13
CA ASP A 148 -9.04 -24.49 -19.63
C ASP A 148 -9.11 -24.52 -18.09
N LYS A 149 -8.19 -25.26 -17.44
CA LYS A 149 -8.16 -25.36 -15.98
C LYS A 149 -7.84 -24.01 -15.34
N ALA A 150 -6.88 -23.27 -15.90
CA ALA A 150 -6.54 -21.93 -15.44
C ALA A 150 -7.67 -20.94 -15.67
N GLN A 151 -8.38 -21.04 -16.80
CA GLN A 151 -9.55 -20.21 -17.09
C GLN A 151 -10.67 -20.44 -16.07
N LEU A 152 -10.89 -21.70 -15.67
CA LEU A 152 -11.88 -22.04 -14.66
C LEU A 152 -11.48 -21.57 -13.25
N ILE A 153 -10.20 -21.75 -12.88
CA ILE A 153 -9.65 -21.23 -11.62
C ILE A 153 -9.76 -19.69 -11.58
N TYR A 154 -9.43 -19.02 -12.69
CA TYR A 154 -9.59 -17.57 -12.82
C TYR A 154 -11.05 -17.12 -12.61
N GLY A 155 -12.01 -17.85 -13.16
CA GLY A 155 -13.43 -17.62 -12.95
C GLY A 155 -13.83 -17.70 -11.48
N ALA A 156 -13.24 -18.64 -10.72
CA ALA A 156 -13.48 -18.77 -9.29
C ALA A 156 -12.92 -17.58 -8.48
N LEU A 157 -11.82 -16.97 -8.90
CA LEU A 157 -11.12 -15.91 -8.14
C LEU A 157 -11.94 -14.61 -7.95
N PRO A 158 -11.61 -13.76 -6.95
CA PRO A 158 -12.30 -12.49 -6.73
C PRO A 158 -12.23 -11.50 -7.90
N ASN A 159 -11.22 -11.61 -8.78
CA ASN A 159 -11.00 -10.72 -9.95
C ASN A 159 -10.82 -9.25 -9.59
N ILE A 160 -10.14 -8.98 -8.46
CA ILE A 160 -9.82 -7.63 -7.96
C ILE A 160 -8.42 -7.18 -8.40
N ASP A 161 -7.57 -8.09 -8.87
CA ASP A 161 -6.19 -7.82 -9.32
C ASP A 161 -5.35 -7.03 -8.28
N CYS A 162 -5.54 -7.34 -6.99
CA CYS A 162 -4.96 -6.60 -5.87
C CYS A 162 -3.46 -6.83 -5.64
N GLY A 163 -2.87 -7.86 -6.25
CA GLY A 163 -1.44 -8.19 -6.10
C GLY A 163 -1.00 -8.73 -4.72
N LEU A 164 -1.91 -8.89 -3.75
CA LEU A 164 -1.55 -9.33 -2.39
C LEU A 164 -0.89 -10.72 -2.32
N CYS A 165 -1.17 -11.60 -3.29
CA CYS A 165 -0.54 -12.91 -3.40
C CYS A 165 0.87 -12.86 -4.03
N GLY A 166 1.36 -11.68 -4.44
CA GLY A 166 2.67 -11.51 -5.10
C GLY A 166 2.67 -11.73 -6.61
N HIS A 167 1.50 -11.94 -7.22
CA HIS A 167 1.36 -12.10 -8.68
C HIS A 167 0.74 -10.85 -9.33
N PRO A 168 1.06 -10.56 -10.60
CA PRO A 168 0.62 -9.38 -11.34
C PRO A 168 -0.87 -9.46 -11.78
N GLY A 169 -1.73 -10.09 -10.99
CA GLY A 169 -3.17 -10.19 -11.23
C GLY A 169 -3.75 -11.57 -10.94
N CYS A 170 -5.07 -11.67 -10.94
CA CYS A 170 -5.81 -12.91 -10.75
C CYS A 170 -5.53 -13.92 -11.87
N ALA A 171 -5.37 -13.47 -13.13
CA ALA A 171 -5.07 -14.35 -14.26
C ALA A 171 -3.68 -15.01 -14.12
N ALA A 172 -2.66 -14.24 -13.74
CA ALA A 172 -1.32 -14.76 -13.50
C ALA A 172 -1.29 -15.76 -12.33
N PHE A 173 -2.03 -15.46 -11.25
CA PHE A 173 -2.18 -16.37 -10.12
C PHE A 173 -2.89 -17.67 -10.54
N ALA A 174 -3.98 -17.58 -11.30
CA ALA A 174 -4.72 -18.75 -11.77
C ALA A 174 -3.86 -19.70 -12.63
N LEU A 175 -3.01 -19.16 -13.51
CA LEU A 175 -2.06 -19.96 -14.30
C LEU A 175 -1.06 -20.71 -13.41
N LYS A 176 -0.53 -20.05 -12.38
CA LYS A 176 0.44 -20.66 -11.46
C LYS A 176 -0.18 -21.72 -10.55
N VAL A 177 -1.40 -21.48 -10.08
CA VAL A 177 -2.17 -22.49 -9.34
C VAL A 177 -2.52 -23.67 -10.23
N ALA A 178 -2.95 -23.44 -11.48
CA ALA A 178 -3.22 -24.51 -12.44
C ALA A 178 -1.99 -25.36 -12.77
N ALA A 179 -0.80 -24.74 -12.77
CA ALA A 179 0.48 -25.40 -12.96
C ALA A 179 1.01 -26.13 -11.70
N GLY A 180 0.35 -26.00 -10.54
CA GLY A 180 0.81 -26.56 -9.27
C GLY A 180 2.02 -25.84 -8.66
N GLU A 181 2.42 -24.69 -9.21
CA GLU A 181 3.53 -23.89 -8.72
C GLU A 181 3.16 -23.02 -7.50
N GLU A 182 1.86 -22.83 -7.25
CA GLU A 182 1.37 -21.95 -6.20
C GLU A 182 0.12 -22.51 -5.52
N LYS A 183 -0.04 -22.21 -4.23
CA LYS A 183 -1.15 -22.73 -3.43
C LYS A 183 -2.35 -21.77 -3.37
N PRO A 184 -3.60 -22.27 -3.39
CA PRO A 184 -4.81 -21.45 -3.34
C PRO A 184 -4.92 -20.51 -2.13
N GLU A 185 -4.37 -20.90 -0.98
CA GLU A 185 -4.49 -20.16 0.29
C GLU A 185 -3.76 -18.81 0.26
N LYS A 186 -2.84 -18.60 -0.70
CA LYS A 186 -2.13 -17.34 -0.86
C LYS A 186 -3.06 -16.20 -1.33
N CYS A 187 -4.26 -16.51 -1.80
CA CYS A 187 -5.28 -15.52 -2.15
C CYS A 187 -5.98 -14.97 -0.90
N VAL A 188 -5.39 -13.97 -0.24
CA VAL A 188 -5.94 -13.35 0.98
C VAL A 188 -7.40 -12.90 0.83
N PRO A 189 -7.83 -12.20 -0.24
CA PRO A 189 -9.24 -11.85 -0.41
C PRO A 189 -10.13 -13.07 -0.68
N GLY A 190 -9.58 -14.11 -1.34
CA GLY A 190 -10.28 -15.35 -1.68
C GLY A 190 -10.59 -16.23 -0.47
N MET A 191 -9.82 -16.12 0.62
CA MET A 191 -10.09 -16.87 1.86
C MET A 191 -11.51 -16.66 2.39
N ARG A 192 -12.07 -15.45 2.28
CA ARG A 192 -13.46 -15.15 2.71
C ARG A 192 -14.53 -15.70 1.77
N GLN A 193 -14.18 -16.05 0.54
CA GLN A 193 -15.09 -16.55 -0.51
C GLN A 193 -14.97 -18.07 -0.72
N ASN A 194 -14.30 -18.74 0.23
CA ASN A 194 -13.97 -20.15 0.18
C ASN A 194 -13.27 -20.59 -1.13
N ILE A 195 -12.39 -19.74 -1.64
CA ILE A 195 -11.67 -20.00 -2.88
C ILE A 195 -10.77 -21.24 -2.81
N PRO A 196 -10.03 -21.52 -1.72
CA PRO A 196 -9.21 -22.73 -1.64
C PRO A 196 -10.01 -24.00 -1.88
N ASP A 197 -11.16 -24.16 -1.23
CA ASP A 197 -12.03 -25.31 -1.42
C ASP A 197 -12.60 -25.40 -2.84
N LYS A 198 -12.97 -24.25 -3.43
CA LYS A 198 -13.45 -24.19 -4.82
C LYS A 198 -12.34 -24.64 -5.79
N ILE A 199 -11.10 -24.25 -5.55
CA ILE A 199 -9.96 -24.67 -6.39
C ILE A 199 -9.63 -26.15 -6.17
N ILE A 200 -9.67 -26.66 -4.93
CA ILE A 200 -9.48 -28.10 -4.66
C ILE A 200 -10.55 -28.95 -5.38
N LYS A 201 -11.80 -28.45 -5.47
CA LYS A 201 -12.83 -29.09 -6.30
C LYS A 201 -12.42 -29.12 -7.76
N ILE A 202 -11.98 -27.99 -8.33
CA ILE A 202 -11.52 -27.89 -9.73
C ILE A 202 -10.32 -28.81 -9.99
N GLU A 203 -9.39 -28.93 -9.04
CA GLU A 203 -8.22 -29.80 -9.18
C GLU A 203 -8.56 -31.29 -9.28
N LYS A 204 -9.71 -31.69 -8.72
CA LYS A 204 -10.22 -33.07 -8.76
C LYS A 204 -11.07 -33.37 -10.00
N MET A 205 -11.43 -32.36 -10.79
CA MET A 205 -12.25 -32.54 -12.01
C MET A 205 -11.42 -33.12 -13.15
N SER A 206 -12.05 -33.93 -14.00
CA SER A 206 -11.44 -34.38 -15.24
C SER A 206 -11.33 -33.24 -16.26
N PRO A 207 -10.41 -33.32 -17.25
CA PRO A 207 -10.32 -32.32 -18.31
C PRO A 207 -11.63 -32.14 -19.10
N GLU A 208 -12.44 -33.20 -19.26
CA GLU A 208 -13.74 -33.10 -19.94
C GLU A 208 -14.77 -32.33 -19.10
N GLU A 209 -14.77 -32.53 -17.77
CA GLU A 209 -15.67 -31.83 -16.86
C GLU A 209 -15.36 -30.34 -16.80
N VAL A 210 -14.07 -29.98 -16.79
CA VAL A 210 -13.62 -28.58 -16.85
C VAL A 210 -14.11 -27.90 -18.13
N LYS A 211 -13.91 -28.55 -19.29
CA LYS A 211 -14.39 -28.03 -20.58
C LYS A 211 -15.91 -27.89 -20.63
N LYS A 212 -16.64 -28.87 -20.11
CA LYS A 212 -18.10 -28.82 -20.04
C LYS A 212 -18.57 -27.61 -19.23
N LEU A 213 -17.99 -27.41 -18.06
CA LEU A 213 -18.39 -26.31 -17.18
C LEU A 213 -18.06 -24.95 -17.79
N LEU A 214 -16.90 -24.81 -18.44
CA LEU A 214 -16.54 -23.58 -19.17
C LEU A 214 -17.50 -23.26 -20.32
N ASN A 215 -17.92 -24.28 -21.07
CA ASN A 215 -18.88 -24.11 -22.16
C ASN A 215 -20.26 -23.71 -21.64
N GLU A 216 -20.72 -24.32 -20.53
CA GLU A 216 -21.98 -23.96 -19.87
C GLU A 216 -21.99 -22.52 -19.37
N THR A 217 -20.86 -22.03 -18.86
CA THR A 217 -20.76 -20.69 -18.27
C THR A 217 -20.21 -19.64 -19.23
N THR A 218 -19.93 -19.99 -20.48
CA THR A 218 -19.24 -19.15 -21.48
C THR A 218 -17.94 -18.49 -20.98
N GLY A 219 -17.31 -19.08 -19.97
CA GLY A 219 -16.16 -18.48 -19.27
C GLY A 219 -16.47 -17.26 -18.39
N ASP A 220 -17.74 -16.92 -18.13
CA ASP A 220 -18.13 -15.81 -17.26
C ASP A 220 -17.83 -16.10 -15.78
N PRO A 221 -17.02 -15.25 -15.11
CA PRO A 221 -16.65 -15.48 -13.71
C PRO A 221 -17.81 -15.51 -12.71
N LYS A 222 -18.94 -14.84 -12.97
CA LYS A 222 -20.09 -14.87 -12.04
C LYS A 222 -20.80 -16.21 -12.13
N GLN A 223 -21.05 -16.68 -13.34
CA GLN A 223 -21.70 -17.98 -13.58
C GLN A 223 -20.85 -19.15 -13.06
N ILE A 224 -19.52 -19.06 -13.24
CA ILE A 224 -18.57 -20.04 -12.68
C ILE A 224 -18.67 -20.09 -11.15
N LYS A 225 -18.70 -18.93 -10.48
CA LYS A 225 -18.80 -18.88 -9.01
C LYS A 225 -20.10 -19.47 -8.48
N GLU A 226 -21.21 -19.23 -9.18
CA GLU A 226 -22.51 -19.78 -8.84
C GLU A 226 -22.51 -21.31 -8.94
N LYS A 227 -21.97 -21.86 -10.03
CA LYS A 227 -21.83 -23.32 -10.25
C LYS A 227 -20.88 -24.00 -9.26
N LEU A 228 -19.86 -23.29 -8.77
CA LEU A 228 -18.91 -23.80 -7.78
C LEU A 228 -19.37 -23.64 -6.32
N GLY A 229 -20.62 -23.19 -6.11
CA GLY A 229 -21.24 -23.01 -4.80
C GLY A 229 -20.95 -21.63 -4.24
N GLY A 230 -21.74 -20.64 -4.68
CA GLY A 230 -21.71 -19.22 -4.27
C GLY A 230 -21.23 -19.00 -2.84
#